data_AF-A0A661QZ52-F1
#
_entry.id   AF-A0A661QZ52-F1
#
_cell.length_a   1.000
_cell.length_b   1.000
_cell.length_c   1.000
_cell.angle_alpha   90.00
_cell.angle_beta   90.00
_cell.angle_gamma   90.00
#
_symmetry.space_group_name_H-M   'P 1'
#
loop_
_entity.id
_entity.type
_entity.pdbx_description
1 polymer ?
#
loop_
_entity_poly.entity_id
_entity_poly.type
_entity_poly.pdbx_seq_one_letter_code
_entity_poly.pdbx_strand_id
1 'polypeptide(L)'
;AGARLIKSETVRVHGLPARRLISEITGRSGAIRVISYFIKKEKQVFVFHGFTSAGCFQRYRPLFRATMDGFKEITDPKRINVKPDRIHICRTRNTGSLKEALRAFGVPNDKLEETALLNGKRLTDLVPAGTLVKVVGK
;
A
#
# COMPACT_ATOMS: atom_id res chain seq x y z
N ALA A 1 33.10 -3.48 1.02
CA ALA A 1 32.37 -4.06 2.17
C ALA A 1 31.59 -5.27 1.65
N GLY A 2 31.84 -6.46 2.17
CA GLY A 2 31.14 -7.69 1.76
C GLY A 2 29.99 -8.03 2.72
N ALA A 3 28.97 -8.73 2.23
CA ALA A 3 27.96 -9.34 3.08
C ALA A 3 28.48 -10.67 3.63
N ARG A 4 28.44 -10.85 4.95
CA ARG A 4 28.78 -12.10 5.62
C ARG A 4 27.51 -12.89 5.90
N LEU A 5 27.43 -14.13 5.42
CA LEU A 5 26.32 -15.02 5.72
C LEU A 5 26.41 -15.50 7.17
N ILE A 6 25.33 -15.33 7.94
CA ILE A 6 25.21 -15.82 9.32
C ILE A 6 24.43 -17.13 9.36
N LYS A 7 23.29 -17.19 8.64
CA LYS A 7 22.42 -18.36 8.61
C LYS A 7 21.80 -18.53 7.23
N SER A 8 21.65 -19.78 6.80
CA SER A 8 20.88 -20.15 5.61
C SER A 8 19.96 -21.32 5.96
N GLU A 9 18.69 -21.21 5.59
CA GLU A 9 17.66 -22.21 5.86
C GLU A 9 16.79 -22.41 4.62
N THR A 10 16.43 -23.67 4.34
CA THR A 10 15.33 -23.98 3.44
C THR A 10 14.04 -23.94 4.24
N VAL A 11 13.05 -23.19 3.77
CA VAL A 11 11.75 -23.01 4.43
C VAL A 11 10.62 -23.15 3.40
N ARG A 12 9.37 -23.23 3.88
CA ARG A 12 8.18 -23.08 3.04
C ARG A 12 7.39 -21.85 3.48
N VAL A 13 6.94 -21.05 2.53
CA VAL A 13 6.06 -19.89 2.76
C VAL A 13 4.74 -20.19 2.08
N HIS A 14 3.69 -20.46 2.86
CA HIS A 14 2.39 -20.88 2.32
C HIS A 14 2.49 -22.02 1.29
N GLY A 15 3.33 -23.02 1.57
CA GLY A 15 3.59 -24.18 0.69
C GLY A 15 4.65 -23.94 -0.38
N LEU A 16 4.96 -22.67 -0.71
CA LEU A 16 5.96 -22.31 -1.72
C LEU A 16 7.39 -22.61 -1.21
N PRO A 17 8.24 -23.26 -2.02
CA PRO A 17 9.64 -23.46 -1.68
C PRO A 17 10.36 -22.11 -1.53
N ALA A 18 11.11 -21.94 -0.45
CA ALA A 18 11.85 -20.72 -0.21
C ALA A 18 13.19 -20.97 0.47
N ARG A 19 14.14 -20.03 0.26
CA ARG A 19 15.39 -19.96 0.99
C ARG A 19 15.41 -18.71 1.84
N ARG A 20 15.68 -18.85 3.14
CA ARG A 20 15.81 -17.75 4.08
C ARG A 20 17.26 -17.59 4.49
N LEU A 21 17.78 -16.38 4.36
CA LEU A 21 19.13 -16.03 4.77
C LEU A 21 19.09 -14.99 5.89
N ILE A 22 20.03 -15.08 6.83
CA ILE A 22 20.41 -13.97 7.69
C ILE A 22 21.85 -13.64 7.35
N SER A 23 22.10 -12.38 6.99
CA SER A 23 23.43 -11.88 6.66
C SER A 23 23.72 -10.59 7.42
N GLU A 24 25.00 -10.24 7.49
CA GLU A 24 25.48 -9.01 8.10
C GLU A 24 26.36 -8.25 7.11
N ILE A 25 26.12 -6.95 7.01
CA ILE A 25 26.86 -6.05 6.14
C ILE A 25 27.51 -5.02 7.05
N THR A 26 28.84 -5.02 7.08
CA THR A 26 29.62 -4.06 7.88
C THR A 26 29.99 -2.86 7.00
N GLY A 27 29.42 -1.70 7.31
CA GLY A 27 29.73 -0.43 6.68
C GLY A 27 30.53 0.49 7.59
N ARG A 28 30.91 1.68 7.10
CA ARG A 28 31.62 2.69 7.88
C ARG A 28 30.82 3.16 9.11
N SER A 29 29.49 3.15 9.02
CA SER A 29 28.57 3.59 10.07
C SER A 29 28.09 2.45 10.99
N GLY A 30 28.72 1.28 10.94
CA GLY A 30 28.38 0.12 11.75
C GLY A 30 27.81 -1.06 10.97
N ALA A 31 27.38 -2.09 11.70
CA ALA A 31 26.86 -3.33 11.14
C ALA A 31 25.33 -3.30 10.95
N ILE A 32 24.89 -3.67 9.75
CA ILE A 32 23.47 -3.89 9.41
C ILE A 32 23.24 -5.40 9.36
N ARG A 33 22.14 -5.87 9.96
CA ARG A 33 21.72 -7.26 9.85
C ARG A 33 20.49 -7.35 8.96
N VAL A 34 20.55 -8.26 8.00
CA VAL A 34 19.56 -8.43 6.93
C VAL A 34 18.96 -9.82 7.04
N ILE A 35 17.64 -9.92 6.97
CA ILE A 35 16.92 -11.17 6.71
C ILE A 35 16.38 -11.11 5.30
N SER A 36 16.68 -12.15 4.51
CA SER A 36 16.29 -12.24 3.11
C SER A 36 15.47 -13.49 2.88
N TYR A 37 14.37 -13.37 2.13
CA TYR A 37 13.58 -14.49 1.65
C TYR A 37 13.67 -14.53 0.13
N PHE A 38 13.99 -15.70 -0.41
CA PHE A 38 13.95 -16.00 -1.85
C PHE A 38 12.87 -17.06 -2.05
N ILE A 39 11.69 -16.65 -2.51
CA ILE A 39 10.49 -17.49 -2.59
C ILE A 39 10.25 -17.85 -4.06
N LYS A 40 10.26 -19.13 -4.40
CA LYS A 40 9.98 -19.61 -5.76
C LYS A 40 8.47 -19.73 -5.94
N LYS A 41 7.90 -18.94 -6.86
CA LYS A 41 6.52 -19.09 -7.35
C LYS A 41 6.60 -19.24 -8.87
N GLU A 42 6.10 -20.36 -9.38
CA GLU A 42 6.15 -20.70 -10.80
C GLU A 42 7.58 -20.60 -11.38
N LYS A 43 7.79 -19.75 -12.39
CA LYS A 43 9.08 -19.52 -13.06
C LYS A 43 9.86 -18.33 -12.48
N GLN A 44 9.35 -17.70 -11.42
CA GLN A 44 9.93 -16.49 -10.83
C GLN A 44 10.42 -16.74 -9.39
N VAL A 45 11.39 -15.93 -8.97
CA VAL A 45 11.85 -15.85 -7.58
C VAL A 45 11.53 -14.47 -7.04
N PHE A 46 10.66 -14.42 -6.04
CA PHE A 46 10.32 -13.21 -5.31
C PHE A 46 11.31 -13.02 -4.18
N VAL A 47 11.85 -11.81 -4.05
CA VAL A 47 12.87 -11.50 -3.05
C VAL A 47 12.36 -10.43 -2.11
N PHE A 48 12.45 -10.71 -0.82
CA PHE A 48 12.15 -9.76 0.25
C PHE A 48 13.37 -9.56 1.13
N HIS A 49 13.60 -8.31 1.54
CA HIS A 49 14.64 -7.93 2.48
C HIS A 49 14.05 -7.16 3.65
N GLY A 50 14.43 -7.54 4.85
CA GLY A 50 14.20 -6.79 6.07
C GLY A 50 15.55 -6.51 6.70
N PHE A 51 15.88 -5.24 6.93
CA PHE A 51 17.17 -4.87 7.46
C PHE A 51 17.05 -3.78 8.52
N THR A 52 17.97 -3.82 9.47
CA THR A 52 18.08 -2.83 10.53
C THR A 52 19.50 -2.88 11.11
N SER A 53 19.83 -1.99 12.04
CA SER A 53 21.10 -2.07 12.77
C SER A 53 21.21 -3.42 13.49
N ALA A 54 22.43 -3.97 13.60
CA ALA A 54 22.63 -5.28 14.20
C ALA A 54 22.06 -5.39 15.62
N GLY A 55 22.15 -4.32 16.42
CA GLY A 55 21.60 -4.26 17.79
C GLY A 55 20.07 -4.29 17.85
N CYS A 56 19.37 -3.76 16.84
CA CYS A 56 17.91 -3.74 16.80
C CYS A 56 17.30 -4.97 16.13
N PHE A 57 18.12 -5.84 15.53
CA PHE A 57 17.64 -6.93 14.69
C PHE A 57 16.69 -7.89 15.40
N GLN A 58 16.99 -8.31 16.63
CA GLN A 58 16.13 -9.26 17.34
C GLN A 58 14.73 -8.68 17.62
N ARG A 59 14.66 -7.37 17.88
CA ARG A 59 13.39 -6.66 18.11
C ARG A 59 12.53 -6.58 16.85
N TYR A 60 13.13 -6.28 15.69
CA TYR A 60 12.37 -6.12 14.42
C TYR A 60 12.22 -7.40 13.62
N ARG A 61 12.97 -8.46 13.93
CA ARG A 61 12.91 -9.74 13.22
C ARG A 61 11.49 -10.32 13.13
N PRO A 62 10.66 -10.31 14.19
CA PRO A 62 9.27 -10.77 14.07
C PRO A 62 8.45 -10.00 13.04
N LEU A 63 8.62 -8.67 12.97
CA LEU A 63 7.93 -7.82 12.00
C LEU A 63 8.34 -8.16 10.57
N PHE A 64 9.65 -8.27 10.31
CA PHE A 64 10.15 -8.67 8.98
C PHE A 64 9.61 -10.03 8.56
N ARG A 65 9.61 -10.99 9.49
CA ARG A 65 9.07 -12.32 9.26
C ARG A 65 7.57 -12.29 8.98
N ALA A 66 6.77 -11.54 9.72
CA ALA A 66 5.33 -11.47 9.50
C ALA A 66 4.99 -11.03 8.07
N THR A 67 5.70 -10.02 7.54
CA THR A 67 5.52 -9.57 6.15
C THR A 67 5.90 -10.66 5.14
N MET A 68 7.06 -11.31 5.32
CA MET A 68 7.60 -12.27 4.35
C MET A 68 6.89 -13.63 4.40
N ASP A 69 6.60 -14.12 5.61
CA ASP A 69 5.87 -15.37 5.85
C ASP A 69 4.41 -15.24 5.37
N GLY A 70 3.87 -14.02 5.21
CA GLY A 70 2.53 -13.74 4.67
C GLY A 70 2.43 -13.72 3.14
N PHE A 71 3.53 -13.90 2.40
CA PHE A 71 3.50 -13.92 0.93
C PHE A 71 2.74 -15.15 0.42
N LYS A 72 1.66 -14.93 -0.31
CA LYS A 72 0.83 -15.98 -0.88
C LYS A 72 0.08 -15.48 -2.11
N GLU A 73 -0.42 -16.43 -2.89
CA GLU A 73 -1.34 -16.13 -3.98
C GLU A 73 -2.62 -15.48 -3.46
N ILE A 74 -3.08 -14.46 -4.18
CA ILE A 74 -4.34 -13.80 -3.88
C ILE A 74 -5.48 -14.65 -4.44
N THR A 75 -6.37 -15.12 -3.56
CA THR A 75 -7.53 -15.94 -3.92
C THR A 75 -8.86 -15.27 -3.64
N ASP A 76 -8.85 -14.16 -2.88
CA ASP A 76 -10.05 -13.41 -2.53
C ASP A 76 -10.62 -12.71 -3.77
N PRO A 77 -11.82 -13.11 -4.27
CA PRO A 77 -12.42 -12.52 -5.45
C PRO A 77 -12.66 -11.01 -5.30
N LYS A 78 -12.86 -10.49 -4.08
CA LYS A 78 -13.04 -9.05 -3.84
C LYS A 78 -11.77 -8.25 -4.12
N ARG A 79 -10.60 -8.89 -4.04
CA ARG A 79 -9.31 -8.26 -4.34
C ARG A 79 -8.81 -8.56 -5.75
N ILE A 80 -9.24 -9.68 -6.34
CA ILE A 80 -8.95 -10.03 -7.74
C ILE A 80 -9.80 -9.19 -8.69
N ASN A 81 -11.12 -9.13 -8.44
CA ASN A 81 -12.09 -8.49 -9.32
C ASN A 81 -12.39 -7.05 -8.88
N VAL A 82 -11.39 -6.35 -8.33
CA VAL A 82 -11.56 -4.95 -7.96
C VAL A 82 -11.79 -4.12 -9.22
N LYS A 83 -12.86 -3.32 -9.22
CA LYS A 83 -13.11 -2.33 -10.27
C LYS A 83 -12.56 -0.99 -9.78
N PRO A 84 -11.92 -0.20 -10.66
CA PRO A 84 -11.45 1.10 -10.28
C PRO A 84 -12.64 2.00 -9.96
N ASP A 85 -12.52 2.80 -8.90
CA ASP A 85 -13.39 3.94 -8.74
C ASP A 85 -13.12 4.93 -9.88
N ARG A 86 -14.19 5.54 -10.42
CA ARG A 86 -14.14 6.45 -11.56
C ARG A 86 -14.50 7.86 -11.13
N ILE A 87 -13.82 8.84 -11.73
CA ILE A 87 -14.17 10.24 -11.58
C ILE A 87 -15.23 10.59 -12.62
N HIS A 88 -16.40 10.98 -12.15
CA HIS A 88 -17.47 11.54 -12.98
C HIS A 88 -17.42 13.06 -12.89
N ILE A 89 -17.64 13.72 -14.02
CA ILE A 89 -17.76 15.17 -14.10
C ILE A 89 -19.24 15.51 -14.14
N CYS A 90 -19.74 16.07 -13.04
CA CYS A 90 -21.14 16.44 -12.87
C CYS A 90 -21.30 17.96 -12.97
N ARG A 91 -22.36 18.41 -13.65
CA ARG A 91 -22.67 19.83 -13.79
C ARG A 91 -23.67 20.25 -12.72
N THR A 92 -23.35 21.31 -11.96
CA THR A 92 -24.27 21.86 -10.95
C THR A 92 -25.51 22.47 -11.60
N ARG A 93 -26.68 22.24 -11.01
CA ARG A 93 -27.95 22.82 -11.49
C ARG A 93 -28.20 24.21 -10.91
N ASN A 94 -27.88 24.41 -9.63
CA ASN A 94 -28.12 25.64 -8.90
C ASN A 94 -26.81 26.19 -8.33
N THR A 95 -26.77 27.48 -8.08
CA THR A 95 -25.69 28.12 -7.30
C THR A 95 -25.86 27.77 -5.83
N GLY A 96 -24.77 27.38 -5.16
CA GLY A 96 -24.78 27.01 -3.73
C GLY A 96 -23.38 26.66 -3.24
N SER A 97 -23.26 26.14 -2.03
CA SER A 97 -21.97 25.65 -1.52
C SER A 97 -21.52 24.37 -2.22
N LEU A 98 -20.22 24.10 -2.22
CA LEU A 98 -19.71 22.81 -2.71
C LEU A 98 -20.33 21.63 -1.93
N LYS A 99 -20.54 21.77 -0.62
CA LYS A 99 -21.19 20.76 0.21
C LYS A 99 -22.57 20.36 -0.31
N GLU A 100 -23.39 21.34 -0.67
CA GLU A 100 -24.72 21.11 -1.22
C GLU A 100 -24.65 20.45 -2.59
N ALA A 101 -23.74 20.91 -3.46
CA ALA A 101 -23.52 20.32 -4.78
C ALA A 101 -23.09 18.85 -4.68
N LEU A 102 -22.12 18.52 -3.83
CA LEU A 102 -21.64 17.15 -3.63
C LEU A 102 -22.73 16.24 -3.05
N ARG A 103 -23.51 16.71 -2.08
CA ARG A 103 -24.66 15.97 -1.55
C ARG A 103 -25.73 15.72 -2.62
N ALA A 104 -26.00 16.70 -3.48
CA ALA A 104 -26.94 16.56 -4.58
C ALA A 104 -26.47 15.53 -5.63
N PHE A 105 -25.16 15.31 -5.76
CA PHE A 105 -24.58 14.25 -6.59
C PHE A 105 -24.46 12.90 -5.87
N GLY A 106 -24.98 12.78 -4.65
CA GLY A 106 -24.99 11.53 -3.89
C GLY A 106 -23.68 11.17 -3.19
N VAL A 107 -22.76 12.14 -3.01
CA VAL A 107 -21.52 11.90 -2.26
C VAL A 107 -21.86 11.67 -0.78
N PRO A 108 -21.45 10.53 -0.18
CA PRO A 108 -21.66 10.24 1.24
C PRO A 108 -21.04 11.30 2.16
N ASN A 109 -21.64 11.53 3.33
CA ASN A 109 -21.19 12.59 4.26
C ASN A 109 -19.73 12.42 4.70
N ASP A 110 -19.28 11.19 4.92
CA ASP A 110 -17.91 10.84 5.30
C ASP A 110 -16.88 10.98 4.15
N LYS A 111 -17.36 11.27 2.93
CA LYS A 111 -16.54 11.46 1.72
C LYS A 111 -16.56 12.89 1.18
N LEU A 112 -17.25 13.81 1.85
CA LEU A 112 -17.38 15.19 1.40
C LEU A 112 -16.03 15.91 1.39
N GLU A 113 -15.28 15.85 2.48
CA GLU A 113 -13.96 16.49 2.61
C GLU A 113 -12.97 15.93 1.57
N GLU A 114 -12.91 14.61 1.41
CA GLU A 114 -12.05 13.95 0.42
C GLU A 114 -12.42 14.40 -1.02
N THR A 115 -13.71 14.46 -1.33
CA THR A 115 -14.18 14.90 -2.66
C THR A 115 -13.98 16.41 -2.87
N ALA A 116 -14.04 17.22 -1.81
CA ALA A 116 -13.74 18.65 -1.87
C ALA A 116 -12.27 18.89 -2.24
N LEU A 117 -11.35 18.11 -1.64
CA LEU A 117 -9.94 18.11 -2.01
C LEU A 117 -9.72 17.75 -3.48
N LEU A 118 -10.43 16.73 -4.01
CA LEU A 118 -10.37 16.37 -5.43
C LEU A 118 -10.75 17.54 -6.36
N ASN A 119 -11.64 18.41 -5.91
CA ASN A 119 -12.08 19.61 -6.63
C ASN A 119 -11.21 20.85 -6.35
N GLY A 120 -10.21 20.75 -5.47
CA GLY A 120 -9.38 21.89 -5.07
C GLY A 120 -10.17 23.01 -4.40
N LYS A 121 -11.21 22.67 -3.64
CA LYS A 121 -12.14 23.62 -3.00
C LYS A 121 -12.44 23.19 -1.57
N ARG A 122 -12.91 24.13 -0.75
CA ARG A 122 -13.50 23.86 0.57
C ARG A 122 -15.00 23.59 0.41
N LEU A 123 -15.57 22.86 1.36
CA LEU A 123 -17.00 22.56 1.37
C LEU A 123 -17.90 23.80 1.44
N THR A 124 -17.40 24.88 2.05
CA THR A 124 -18.09 26.16 2.18
C THR A 124 -17.91 27.08 0.97
N ASP A 125 -17.04 26.75 0.03
CA ASP A 125 -16.82 27.61 -1.14
C ASP A 125 -18.08 27.64 -2.02
N LEU A 126 -18.41 28.83 -2.52
CA LEU A 126 -19.53 29.04 -3.43
C LEU A 126 -19.22 28.42 -4.80
N VAL A 127 -20.19 27.66 -5.32
CA VAL A 127 -20.15 27.01 -6.63
C VAL A 127 -21.34 27.52 -7.44
N PRO A 128 -21.10 28.33 -8.50
CA PRO A 128 -22.15 28.79 -9.40
C PRO A 128 -22.86 27.63 -10.13
N ALA A 129 -24.11 27.86 -10.54
CA ALA A 129 -24.81 26.97 -11.48
C ALA A 129 -24.00 26.76 -12.77
N GLY A 130 -24.05 25.55 -13.35
CA GLY A 130 -23.31 25.19 -14.55
C GLY A 130 -21.84 24.81 -14.32
N THR A 131 -21.32 24.90 -13.10
CA THR A 131 -19.95 24.51 -12.76
C THR A 131 -19.76 23.00 -12.87
N LEU A 132 -18.62 22.58 -13.41
CA LEU A 132 -18.22 21.18 -13.46
C LEU A 132 -17.52 20.78 -12.16
N VAL A 133 -18.02 19.72 -11.52
CA VAL A 133 -17.55 19.19 -10.24
C VAL A 133 -17.21 17.71 -10.41
N LYS A 134 -16.04 17.32 -9.92
CA LYS A 134 -15.55 15.94 -9.88
C LYS A 134 -16.21 15.20 -8.72
N VAL A 135 -16.77 14.02 -8.98
CA VAL A 135 -17.25 13.11 -7.94
C VAL A 135 -16.72 11.70 -8.20
N VAL A 136 -16.50 10.93 -7.15
CA VAL A 136 -16.02 9.55 -7.24
C VAL A 136 -17.21 8.60 -7.20
N GLY A 137 -17.33 7.73 -8.20
CA GLY A 137 -18.33 6.68 -8.30
C GLY A 137 -17.70 5.34 -8.65
N LYS A 138 -18.49 4.26 -8.59
CA LYS A 138 -18.06 2.93 -9.07
C LYS A 138 -18.38 2.71 -10.54
#